data_AF-A0A9D6V1C7-F1
#
_entry.id   AF-A0A9D6V1C7-F1
#
_cell.length_a   1.000
_cell.length_b   1.000
_cell.length_c   1.000
_cell.angle_alpha   90.00
_cell.angle_beta   90.00
_cell.angle_gamma   90.00
#
_symmetry.space_group_name_H-M   'P 1'
#
loop_
_entity.id
_entity.type
_entity.pdbx_description
1 polymer ?
#
loop_
_entity_poly.entity_id
_entity_poly.type
_entity_poly.pdbx_seq_one_letter_code
_entity_poly.pdbx_strand_id
1 'polypeptide(L)'
;MPQDGYSFLKRKLTHLQSSHMGKLFLDKKFFHYTWIGIFISVLNVFLLWLLIDILSISTVVSSILVIGLTFIIRYVLFRRFEAL
;
A
#
# COMPACT_ATOMS: atom_id res chain seq x y z
N MET A 1 25.97 44.77 -16.11
CA MET A 1 25.38 43.43 -16.42
C MET A 1 24.56 43.01 -15.21
N PRO A 2 23.24 42.80 -15.32
CA PRO A 2 22.40 42.53 -14.16
C PRO A 2 22.56 41.08 -13.70
N GLN A 3 23.06 40.87 -12.48
CA GLN A 3 23.26 39.55 -11.86
C GLN A 3 21.99 38.99 -11.21
N ASP A 4 20.90 39.75 -11.25
CA ASP A 4 19.77 39.59 -10.34
C ASP A 4 18.79 38.52 -10.84
N GLY A 5 18.66 38.39 -12.17
CA GLY A 5 17.74 37.46 -12.83
C GLY A 5 18.09 35.98 -12.63
N TYR A 6 19.39 35.65 -12.60
CA TYR A 6 19.85 34.27 -12.37
C TYR A 6 19.55 33.79 -10.95
N SER A 7 19.63 34.70 -9.96
CA SER A 7 19.33 34.39 -8.57
C SER A 7 17.85 34.06 -8.35
N PHE A 8 16.96 34.71 -9.11
CA PHE A 8 15.52 34.54 -9.00
C PHE A 8 15.05 33.21 -9.64
N LEU A 9 15.60 32.88 -10.81
CA LEU A 9 15.34 31.61 -11.49
C LEU A 9 15.85 30.42 -10.68
N LYS A 10 17.06 30.52 -10.09
CA LYS A 10 17.64 29.47 -9.25
C LYS A 10 16.80 29.21 -7.99
N ARG A 11 16.22 30.25 -7.39
CA ARG A 11 15.31 30.16 -6.23
C ARG A 11 13.97 29.50 -6.55
N LYS A 12 13.46 29.72 -7.77
CA LYS A 12 12.21 29.10 -8.25
C LYS A 12 12.43 27.64 -8.68
N LEU A 13 13.60 27.33 -9.23
CA LEU A 13 13.99 25.97 -9.63
C LEU A 13 14.14 25.03 -8.42
N THR A 14 14.75 25.48 -7.31
CA THR A 14 14.87 24.67 -6.09
C THR A 14 13.53 24.35 -5.43
N HIS A 15 12.54 25.24 -5.53
CA HIS A 15 11.18 24.98 -5.05
C HIS A 15 10.43 23.96 -5.92
N LEU A 16 10.70 23.90 -7.24
CA LEU A 16 10.05 22.97 -8.17
C LEU A 16 10.71 21.59 -8.21
N GLN A 17 12.02 21.51 -7.96
CA GLN A 17 12.78 20.26 -7.95
C GLN A 17 12.49 19.38 -6.71
N SER A 18 11.74 19.91 -5.75
CA SER A 18 11.13 19.19 -4.62
C SER A 18 9.78 18.57 -5.03
N SER A 19 9.68 17.91 -6.19
CA SER A 19 8.59 16.96 -6.42
C SER A 19 8.87 15.69 -5.61
N HIS A 20 8.74 15.85 -4.29
CA HIS A 20 8.93 14.88 -3.23
C HIS A 20 8.05 13.62 -3.40
N MET A 21 7.15 13.60 -4.39
CA MET A 21 6.30 12.47 -4.73
C MET A 21 7.08 11.26 -5.26
N GLY A 22 8.06 11.44 -6.17
CA GLY A 22 8.74 10.30 -6.81
C GLY A 22 9.59 9.46 -5.84
N LYS A 23 10.19 10.10 -4.82
CA LYS A 23 10.95 9.40 -3.78
C LYS A 23 10.07 8.60 -2.82
N LEU A 24 8.82 9.04 -2.59
CA LEU A 24 7.88 8.33 -1.72
C LEU A 24 7.41 7.01 -2.33
N PHE A 25 7.22 6.94 -3.65
CA PHE A 25 6.80 5.72 -4.34
C PHE A 25 7.93 4.69 -4.51
N LEU A 26 9.19 5.13 -4.57
CA LEU A 26 10.38 4.27 -4.69
C LEU A 26 10.99 3.89 -3.34
N ASP A 27 10.42 4.37 -2.24
CA ASP A 27 10.87 4.00 -0.92
C ASP A 27 10.55 2.53 -0.67
N LYS A 28 11.57 1.71 -0.35
CA LYS A 28 11.41 0.26 -0.14
C LYS A 28 10.29 -0.06 0.85
N LYS A 29 10.11 0.81 1.85
CA LYS A 29 9.04 0.71 2.84
C LYS A 29 7.66 0.85 2.19
N PHE A 30 7.47 1.87 1.34
CA PHE A 30 6.22 2.10 0.64
C PHE A 30 5.86 0.93 -0.26
N PHE A 31 6.79 0.49 -1.12
CA PHE A 31 6.56 -0.65 -2.00
C PHE A 31 6.21 -1.93 -1.23
N HIS A 32 6.86 -2.16 -0.09
CA HIS A 32 6.57 -3.31 0.77
C HIS A 32 5.14 -3.27 1.32
N TYR A 33 4.72 -2.14 1.89
CA TYR A 33 3.35 -1.97 2.42
C TYR A 33 2.30 -2.07 1.31
N THR A 34 2.55 -1.46 0.15
CA THR A 34 1.64 -1.54 -0.99
C THR A 34 1.51 -2.96 -1.51
N TRP A 35 2.61 -3.69 -1.66
CA TRP A 35 2.59 -5.09 -2.11
C TRP A 35 1.84 -5.99 -1.14
N ILE A 36 2.05 -5.83 0.17
CA ILE A 36 1.30 -6.57 1.20
C ILE A 36 -0.19 -6.23 1.10
N GLY A 37 -0.55 -4.96 0.95
CA GLY A 37 -1.94 -4.54 0.80
C GLY A 37 -2.62 -5.16 -0.44
N ILE A 38 -1.90 -5.20 -1.57
CA ILE A 38 -2.36 -5.86 -2.79
C ILE A 38 -2.53 -7.36 -2.55
N PHE A 39 -1.53 -8.02 -1.97
CA PHE A 39 -1.57 -9.45 -1.67
C PHE A 39 -2.76 -9.82 -0.77
N ILE A 40 -3.00 -9.04 0.30
CA ILE A 40 -4.15 -9.22 1.19
C ILE A 40 -5.47 -9.08 0.43
N SER A 41 -5.58 -8.07 -0.44
CA SER A 41 -6.79 -7.84 -1.23
C SER A 41 -7.07 -8.99 -2.20
N VAL A 42 -6.05 -9.46 -2.90
CA VAL A 42 -6.16 -10.61 -3.81
C VAL A 42 -6.53 -11.87 -3.03
N LEU A 43 -5.88 -12.13 -1.89
CA LEU A 43 -6.16 -13.27 -1.04
C LEU A 43 -7.60 -13.25 -0.52
N ASN A 44 -8.12 -12.08 -0.15
CA ASN A 44 -9.51 -11.90 0.30
C ASN A 44 -10.52 -12.31 -0.79
N VAL A 45 -10.36 -11.77 -2.02
CA VAL A 45 -11.23 -12.13 -3.15
C VAL A 45 -11.09 -13.62 -3.51
N PHE A 46 -9.87 -14.14 -3.52
CA PHE A 46 -9.60 -15.56 -3.79
C PHE A 46 -10.27 -16.49 -2.78
N LEU A 47 -10.21 -16.17 -1.48
CA LEU A 47 -10.85 -16.96 -0.44
C LEU A 47 -12.38 -16.89 -0.55
N LEU A 48 -12.95 -15.70 -0.80
CA LEU A 48 -14.38 -15.57 -1.03
C LEU A 48 -14.84 -16.45 -2.19
N TRP A 49 -14.13 -16.39 -3.32
CA TRP A 49 -14.38 -17.23 -4.48
C TRP A 49 -14.29 -18.72 -4.11
N LEU A 50 -13.25 -19.13 -3.39
CA LEU A 50 -13.06 -20.52 -2.99
C LEU A 50 -14.16 -21.02 -2.03
N LEU A 51 -14.59 -20.22 -1.06
CA LEU A 51 -15.65 -20.63 -0.14
C LEU A 51 -17.03 -20.66 -0.79
N ILE A 52 -17.32 -19.74 -1.70
CA ILE A 52 -18.64 -19.65 -2.35
C ILE A 52 -18.73 -20.64 -3.50
N ASP A 53 -17.80 -20.61 -4.45
CA ASP A 53 -17.94 -21.37 -5.70
C ASP A 53 -17.55 -22.84 -5.54
N ILE A 54 -16.49 -23.13 -4.76
CA ILE A 54 -16.01 -24.52 -4.59
C ILE A 54 -16.73 -25.21 -3.44
N LEU A 55 -16.88 -24.53 -2.30
CA LEU A 55 -17.49 -25.12 -1.10
C LEU A 55 -19.01 -24.88 -1.00
N SER A 56 -19.59 -24.05 -1.88
CA SER A 56 -21.03 -23.73 -1.88
C SER A 56 -21.54 -23.22 -0.53
N ILE A 57 -20.68 -22.56 0.26
CA ILE A 57 -21.03 -22.01 1.57
C ILE A 57 -21.81 -20.70 1.37
N SER A 58 -22.84 -20.50 2.21
CA SER A 58 -23.62 -19.25 2.25
C SER A 58 -22.70 -18.02 2.26
N THR A 59 -22.97 -17.07 1.38
CA THR A 59 -22.20 -15.83 1.22
C THR A 59 -21.99 -15.10 2.54
N VAL A 60 -22.97 -15.14 3.44
CA VAL A 60 -22.88 -14.50 4.77
C VAL A 60 -21.77 -15.15 5.60
N VAL A 61 -21.76 -16.48 5.70
CA VAL A 61 -20.76 -17.23 6.48
C VAL A 61 -19.38 -17.08 5.85
N SER A 62 -19.29 -17.17 4.53
CA SER A 62 -18.05 -16.96 3.78
C SER A 62 -17.48 -15.57 4.02
N SER A 63 -18.31 -14.53 3.99
CA SER A 63 -17.85 -13.15 4.24
C SER A 63 -17.29 -12.95 5.64
N ILE A 64 -17.95 -13.51 6.67
CA ILE A 64 -17.50 -13.42 8.07
C ILE A 64 -16.16 -14.12 8.23
N LEU A 65 -16.01 -15.33 7.68
CA LEU A 65 -14.77 -16.10 7.76
C LEU A 65 -13.61 -15.37 7.06
N VAL A 66 -13.85 -14.87 5.85
CA VAL A 66 -12.79 -14.22 5.07
C VAL A 66 -12.38 -12.88 5.69
N ILE A 67 -13.33 -12.08 6.16
CA ILE A 67 -13.03 -10.83 6.88
C ILE A 67 -12.28 -11.14 8.18
N GLY A 68 -12.72 -12.13 8.95
CA GLY A 68 -12.06 -12.57 10.18
C GLY A 68 -10.62 -13.02 9.92
N LEU A 69 -10.40 -13.84 8.89
CA LEU A 69 -9.06 -14.28 8.49
C LEU A 69 -8.19 -13.10 8.05
N THR A 70 -8.76 -12.15 7.31
CA THR A 70 -8.05 -10.93 6.86
C THR A 70 -7.56 -10.11 8.05
N PHE A 71 -8.34 -10.01 9.12
CA PHE A 71 -7.93 -9.35 10.37
C PHE A 71 -6.76 -10.07 11.05
N ILE A 72 -6.82 -11.40 11.14
CA ILE A 72 -5.75 -12.21 11.74
C ILE A 72 -4.45 -12.04 10.94
N ILE A 73 -4.53 -12.15 9.61
CA ILE A 73 -3.35 -12.02 8.75
C ILE A 73 -2.76 -10.61 8.87
N ARG A 74 -3.58 -9.55 8.89
CA ARG A 74 -3.10 -8.18 9.17
C ARG A 74 -2.39 -8.09 10.51
N TYR A 75 -2.99 -8.62 11.57
CA TYR A 75 -2.40 -8.59 12.91
C TYR A 75 -1.04 -9.30 12.94
N VAL A 76 -0.94 -10.48 12.33
CA VAL A 76 0.32 -11.24 12.25
C VAL A 76 1.38 -10.48 11.45
N LEU A 77 1.02 -9.90 10.30
CA LEU A 77 1.93 -9.07 9.51
C LEU A 77 2.42 -7.88 10.33
N PHE A 78 1.52 -7.08 10.91
CA PHE A 78 1.90 -5.94 11.74
C PHE A 78 2.83 -6.33 12.88
N ARG A 79 2.50 -7.40 13.62
CA ARG A 79 3.33 -7.88 14.72
C ARG A 79 4.72 -8.37 14.25
N ARG A 80 4.81 -8.99 13.07
CA ARG A 80 6.10 -9.40 12.49
C ARG A 80 6.93 -8.20 12.03
N PHE A 81 6.31 -7.10 11.64
CA PHE A 81 7.00 -5.85 11.26
C PHE A 81 7.39 -4.98 12.45
N GLU A 82 6.65 -5.00 13.56
CA GLU A 82 7.07 -4.33 14.80
C GLU A 82 8.24 -5.05 15.48
N ALA A 83 8.41 -6.35 15.22
CA ALA A 83 9.47 -7.18 15.79
C ALA A 83 10.79 -7.16 14.98
N LEU A 84 10.88 -6.37 13.89
CA LEU A 84 12.05 -6.18 13.05
C LEU A 84 12.49 -4.72 13.04
#